data_AF-A0AAV8WQ66-F1
#
_entry.id   AF-A0AAV8WQ66-F1
#
_cell.length_a   1.000
_cell.length_b   1.000
_cell.length_c   1.000
_cell.angle_alpha   90.00
_cell.angle_beta   90.00
_cell.angle_gamma   90.00
#
_symmetry.space_group_name_H-M   'P 1'
#
loop_
_entity.id
_entity.type
_entity.pdbx_description
1 polymer ?
#
loop_
_entity_poly.entity_id
_entity_poly.type
_entity_poly.pdbx_seq_one_letter_code
_entity_poly.pdbx_strand_id
1 'polypeptide(L)' 'MCFFRAMQKSGKPLKAIKARLKGKEGRIRGNLMGKRVDFSARTVITPDPNLRIDQVGVPRSIAQNMTFPEIVTPFNFDK' A
#
# COMPACT_ATOMS: atom_id res chain seq x y z
N MET A 1 -15.72 12.40 39.07
CA MET A 1 -16.69 11.80 38.12
C MET A 1 -16.12 10.51 37.57
N CYS A 2 -16.65 9.37 38.01
CA CYS A 2 -16.26 8.05 37.53
C CYS A 2 -16.85 7.84 36.13
N PHE A 3 -16.06 8.07 35.07
CA PHE A 3 -16.43 7.63 33.72
C PHE A 3 -16.26 6.11 33.68
N PHE A 4 -17.36 5.36 33.81
CA PHE A 4 -17.41 3.92 33.53
C PHE A 4 -16.93 3.69 32.08
N ARG A 5 -15.64 3.35 31.93
CA ARG A 5 -15.12 2.86 30.66
C ARG A 5 -15.60 1.42 30.51
N ALA A 6 -16.39 1.13 29.48
CA ALA A 6 -16.73 -0.25 29.16
C ALA A 6 -15.45 -1.04 28.89
N MET A 7 -15.19 -2.05 29.71
CA MET A 7 -14.04 -2.94 29.60
C MET A 7 -14.49 -4.25 28.98
N GLN A 8 -13.66 -4.83 28.11
CA GLN A 8 -13.86 -6.20 27.65
C GLN A 8 -13.66 -7.16 28.83
N LYS A 9 -14.20 -8.38 28.74
CA LYS A 9 -14.02 -9.43 29.76
C LYS A 9 -12.55 -9.74 30.08
N SER A 10 -11.64 -9.40 29.15
CA SER A 10 -10.18 -9.52 29.26
C SER A 10 -9.48 -8.29 29.88
N GLY A 11 -10.22 -7.33 30.43
CA GLY A 11 -9.68 -6.09 31.04
C GLY A 11 -9.20 -5.04 30.04
N LYS A 12 -9.19 -5.33 28.73
CA LYS A 12 -8.83 -4.35 27.70
C LYS A 12 -9.95 -3.31 27.52
N PRO A 13 -9.63 -2.01 27.39
CA PRO A 13 -10.64 -0.98 27.15
C PRO A 13 -11.30 -1.20 25.79
N LEU A 14 -12.63 -1.13 25.75
CA LEU A 14 -13.40 -1.39 24.54
C LEU A 14 -13.17 -0.27 23.51
N LYS A 15 -12.72 -0.64 22.29
CA LYS A 15 -12.50 0.32 21.20
C LYS A 15 -13.85 0.81 20.64
N ALA A 16 -14.35 1.90 21.20
CA ALA A 16 -15.54 2.62 20.72
C ALA A 16 -15.36 3.19 19.31
N ILE A 17 -16.47 3.50 18.63
CA ILE A 17 -16.49 4.01 17.25
C ILE A 17 -15.59 5.26 17.10
N LYS A 18 -15.67 6.21 18.04
CA LYS A 18 -14.81 7.41 18.07
C LYS A 18 -13.32 7.08 18.07
N ALA A 19 -12.91 6.04 18.80
CA ALA A 19 -11.52 5.59 18.87
C ALA A 19 -11.06 4.86 17.60
N ARG A 20 -12.00 4.29 16.82
CA ARG A 20 -11.70 3.69 15.51
C ARG A 20 -11.55 4.75 14.42
N LEU A 21 -12.30 5.86 14.51
CA LEU A 21 -12.27 6.94 13.51
C LEU A 21 -11.10 7.92 13.76
N LYS A 22 -10.85 8.31 15.01
CA LYS A 22 -9.85 9.31 15.39
C LYS A 22 -8.49 8.66 15.69
N GLY A 23 -7.40 9.32 15.30
CA GLY A 23 -6.03 8.96 15.68
C GLY A 23 -5.14 8.63 14.47
N LYS A 24 -3.84 8.38 14.73
CA LYS A 24 -2.85 8.04 13.69
C LYS A 24 -3.17 6.70 13.00
N GLU A 25 -3.59 5.72 13.78
CA GLU A 25 -4.08 4.41 13.32
C GLU A 25 -5.60 4.36 13.15
N GLY A 26 -6.28 5.50 13.27
CA GLY A 26 -7.71 5.60 13.01
C GLY A 26 -8.01 5.43 11.53
N ARG A 27 -9.26 5.08 11.19
CA ARG A 27 -9.66 4.81 9.80
C ARG A 27 -9.40 5.98 8.86
N ILE A 28 -9.57 7.22 9.31
CA ILE A 28 -9.36 8.39 8.45
C ILE A 28 -7.89 8.49 8.04
N ARG A 29 -6.96 8.47 9.00
CA ARG A 29 -5.53 8.63 8.69
C ARG A 29 -4.83 7.36 8.24
N GLY A 30 -5.16 6.23 8.85
CA GLY A 30 -4.48 4.95 8.59
C GLY A 30 -5.03 4.15 7.42
N ASN A 31 -6.24 4.48 6.91
CA ASN A 31 -6.86 3.72 5.83
C ASN A 31 -7.34 4.60 4.67
N LEU A 32 -7.91 5.78 4.96
CA LEU A 32 -8.44 6.66 3.90
C LEU A 32 -7.35 7.59 3.34
N MET A 33 -6.55 8.24 4.19
CA MET A 33 -5.46 9.12 3.75
C MET A 33 -4.21 8.37 3.27
N GLY A 34 -4.00 7.15 3.76
CA GLY A 34 -2.93 6.27 3.32
C GLY A 34 -3.45 4.84 3.30
N LYS A 35 -3.43 4.21 2.12
CA LYS A 35 -3.82 2.81 1.94
C LYS A 35 -2.65 2.03 1.36
N ARG A 36 -2.66 0.73 1.59
CA ARG A 36 -1.77 -0.18 0.85
C ARG A 36 -2.28 -0.28 -0.58
N VAL A 37 -1.35 -0.32 -1.51
CA VAL A 37 -1.63 -0.32 -2.95
C VAL A 37 -1.06 -1.58 -3.58
N ASP A 38 -1.81 -2.12 -4.53
CA ASP A 38 -1.35 -3.23 -5.37
C ASP A 38 -0.46 -2.70 -6.50
N PHE A 39 0.22 -3.60 -7.22
CA PHE A 39 1.16 -3.27 -8.31
C PHE A 39 2.31 -2.33 -7.90
N SER A 40 2.85 -2.54 -6.70
CA SER A 40 4.05 -1.84 -6.23
C SER A 40 5.15 -2.84 -5.82
N ALA A 41 6.41 -2.47 -6.04
CA ALA A 41 7.57 -3.28 -5.68
C ALA A 41 8.63 -2.43 -4.96
N ARG A 42 9.38 -3.06 -4.05
CA ARG A 42 10.47 -2.42 -3.31
C ARG A 42 11.67 -3.36 -3.24
N THR A 43 12.86 -2.88 -3.60
CA THR A 43 14.11 -3.64 -3.58
C THR A 43 15.28 -2.76 -3.12
N VAL A 44 16.44 -3.37 -2.86
CA VAL A 44 17.70 -2.68 -2.51
C VAL A 44 18.30 -2.06 -3.77
N ILE A 45 18.81 -0.83 -3.64
CA ILE A 45 19.46 -0.10 -4.74
C ILE A 45 20.95 -0.47 -4.84
N THR A 46 21.46 -0.56 -6.07
CA THR A 46 22.89 -0.76 -6.38
C THR A 46 23.29 0.28 -7.42
N PRO A 47 24.47 0.92 -7.31
CA PRO A 47 24.91 1.89 -8.30
C PRO A 47 25.25 1.20 -9.63
N ASP A 48 24.79 1.77 -10.75
CA ASP A 48 25.17 1.36 -12.11
C ASP A 48 25.43 2.61 -12.97
N PRO A 49 26.68 2.86 -13.41
CA PRO A 49 27.04 4.05 -14.19
C PRO A 49 26.63 3.95 -15.67
N ASN A 50 26.21 2.79 -16.17
CA ASN A 50 25.84 2.61 -17.57
C ASN A 50 24.39 2.99 -17.87
N LEU A 51 23.58 3.24 -16.83
CA LEU A 51 22.19 3.64 -16.97
C LEU A 51 22.09 5.15 -17.23
N ARG A 52 21.15 5.53 -18.09
CA ARG A 52 20.80 6.94 -18.32
C ARG A 52 20.04 7.50 -17.12
N ILE A 53 20.00 8.84 -17.01
CA ILE A 53 19.36 9.56 -15.90
C ILE A 53 17.86 9.23 -15.77
N ASP A 54 17.22 8.87 -16.87
CA ASP A 54 15.80 8.52 -16.98
C ASP A 54 15.50 7.01 -16.80
N GLN A 55 16.53 6.18 -16.58
CA GLN A 55 16.40 4.72 -16.50
C GLN A 55 16.52 4.18 -15.08
N VAL A 56 15.86 3.05 -14.83
CA VAL A 56 15.96 2.29 -13.58
C VAL A 56 16.08 0.79 -13.88
N GLY A 57 16.99 0.12 -13.19
CA GLY A 57 17.13 -1.34 -13.28
C GLY A 57 16.00 -2.06 -12.56
N VAL A 58 15.23 -2.89 -13.28
CA VAL A 58 14.18 -3.74 -12.71
C VAL A 58 14.60 -5.21 -12.77
N PRO A 59 14.62 -5.94 -11.63
CA PRO A 59 14.89 -7.37 -11.62
C PRO A 59 13.86 -8.17 -12.43
N ARG A 60 14.33 -9.23 -13.12
CA ARG A 60 13.45 -10.11 -13.93
C ARG A 60 12.32 -10.73 -13.11
N SER A 61 12.58 -11.12 -11.87
CA SER A 61 11.56 -11.67 -10.95
C SER A 61 10.44 -10.69 -10.63
N ILE A 62 10.74 -9.39 -10.56
CA ILE A 62 9.76 -8.34 -10.31
C ILE A 62 9.00 -8.01 -11.58
N ALA A 63 9.69 -7.91 -12.72
CA ALA A 63 9.09 -7.63 -14.02
C ALA A 63 8.09 -8.71 -14.46
N GLN A 64 8.33 -9.98 -14.14
CA GLN A 64 7.42 -11.08 -14.45
C GLN A 64 6.12 -11.06 -13.64
N ASN A 65 6.15 -10.48 -12.43
CA ASN A 65 4.99 -10.42 -11.55
C ASN A 65 4.14 -9.16 -11.77
N MET A 66 4.73 -8.08 -12.27
CA MET A 66 4.01 -6.82 -12.51
C MET A 66 3.44 -6.81 -13.93
N THR A 67 2.11 -6.80 -14.02
CA THR A 67 1.40 -6.77 -15.30
C THR A 67 0.78 -5.41 -15.57
N PHE A 68 0.65 -5.07 -16.86
CA PHE A 68 -0.06 -3.89 -17.32
C PHE A 68 -1.18 -4.32 -18.28
N PRO A 69 -2.44 -3.95 -18.00
CA PRO A 69 -3.53 -4.25 -18.92
C PRO A 69 -3.48 -3.32 -20.13
N GLU A 70 -3.08 -3.85 -21.28
CA GLU A 70 -3.15 -3.14 -22.56
C GLU A 70 -4.51 -3.38 -23.23
N ILE A 71 -5.11 -2.32 -23.76
CA ILE A 71 -6.37 -2.42 -24.51
C ILE A 71 -6.04 -2.86 -25.94
N VAL A 72 -6.80 -3.85 -26.44
CA VAL A 72 -6.65 -4.34 -27.80
C VAL A 72 -7.13 -3.26 -28.79
N THR A 73 -6.28 -2.98 -29.77
CA THR A 73 -6.48 -2.06 -30.88
C THR A 73 -6.08 -2.75 -32.18
N PRO A 74 -6.57 -2.30 -33.35
CA PRO A 74 -6.18 -2.90 -34.64
C PRO A 74 -4.67 -2.90 -34.91
N PHE A 75 -3.90 -2.05 -34.22
CA PHE A 75 -2.46 -1.91 -34.38
C PHE A 75 -1.63 -2.83 -33.46
N ASN A 76 -2.22 -3.40 -32.40
CA ASN A 76 -1.53 -4.28 -31.45
C ASN A 76 -2.11 -5.70 -31.42
N PHE A 77 -3.01 -6.04 -32.35
CA PHE A 77 -3.68 -7.34 -32.40
C PHE A 77 -2.72 -8.51 -32.69
N ASP A 78 -1.74 -8.30 -33.58
CA ASP A 78 -0.79 -9.34 -34.03
C ASP A 78 0.60 -9.25 -33.35
N LYS A 79 0.74 -8.37 -32.36
CA LYS A 79 2.02 -8.05 -31.74
C LYS A 79 2.37 -9.04 -30.62
#